data_AF-A0A5B2TBV6-F1
#
_entry.id   AF-A0A5B2TBV6-F1
#
_cell.length_a   1.000
_cell.length_b   1.000
_cell.length_c   1.000
_cell.angle_alpha   90.00
_cell.angle_beta   90.00
_cell.angle_gamma   90.00
#
_symmetry.space_group_name_H-M   'P 1'
#
loop_
_entity.id
_entity.type
_entity.pdbx_description
1 polymer ?
#
loop_
_entity_poly.entity_id
_entity_poly.type
_entity_poly.pdbx_seq_one_letter_code
_entity_poly.pdbx_strand_id
1 'polypeptide(L)'
;MSDHPRADRQRRCFSPTFKKACAELGAQYRHVRPYTPQTNGMVERFHGRVESEVLGITIYFHRDLEQLLRGFSAAYNACYQWILQGRTPNQVVAERLATKRKLRDANSAGQADAQDIAKARLIVKGTRDISQPDG
;
A
#
# COMPACT_ATOMS: atom_id res chain seq x y z
N MET A 1 32.08 -14.11 10.42
CA MET A 1 30.66 -14.49 10.24
C MET A 1 29.89 -13.74 11.31
N SER A 2 29.27 -12.61 10.98
CA SER A 2 28.59 -11.76 11.96
C SER A 2 27.09 -11.84 11.75
N ASP A 3 26.42 -12.55 12.65
CA ASP A 3 24.96 -12.58 12.78
C ASP A 3 24.44 -11.16 13.03
N HIS A 4 23.69 -10.63 12.07
CA HIS A 4 22.91 -9.40 12.24
C HIS A 4 21.53 -9.76 12.83
N PRO A 5 21.14 -9.19 13.98
CA PRO A 5 19.85 -9.48 14.59
C PRO A 5 18.71 -8.89 13.74
N ARG A 6 17.99 -9.73 13.00
CA ARG A 6 16.77 -9.38 12.23
C ARG A 6 15.52 -9.18 13.11
N ALA A 7 15.67 -8.63 14.31
CA ALA A 7 14.61 -8.67 15.32
C ALA A 7 14.17 -7.28 15.81
N ASP A 8 13.75 -6.39 14.91
CA ASP A 8 13.09 -5.13 15.34
C ASP A 8 11.92 -4.65 14.48
N ARG A 9 11.68 -5.18 13.27
CA ARG A 9 10.55 -4.73 12.44
C ARG A 9 9.17 -5.26 12.89
N GLN A 10 9.12 -6.38 13.59
CA GLN A 10 7.82 -6.95 14.01
C GLN A 10 7.21 -6.22 15.21
N ARG A 11 7.99 -5.70 16.16
CA ARG A 11 7.43 -5.17 17.42
C ARG A 11 6.54 -3.93 17.27
N ARG A 12 6.72 -3.11 16.22
CA ARG A 12 6.03 -1.81 16.09
C ARG A 12 4.57 -1.93 15.62
N CYS A 13 4.24 -2.96 14.85
CA CYS A 13 2.88 -3.19 14.33
C CYS A 13 1.94 -3.88 15.34
N PHE A 14 2.44 -4.26 16.51
CA PHE A 14 1.73 -5.12 17.47
C PHE A 14 1.59 -4.48 18.85
N SER A 15 1.45 -3.15 18.89
CA SER A 15 1.26 -2.41 20.14
C SER A 15 -0.10 -2.75 20.79
N PRO A 16 -0.22 -2.61 22.13
CA PRO A 16 -1.52 -2.69 22.80
C PRO A 16 -2.58 -1.76 22.20
N THR A 17 -2.16 -0.58 21.73
CA THR A 17 -3.00 0.39 21.04
C THR A 17 -3.61 -0.18 19.76
N PHE A 18 -2.83 -0.93 18.96
CA PHE A 18 -3.33 -1.57 17.75
C PHE A 18 -4.38 -2.65 18.06
N LYS A 19 -4.14 -3.48 19.08
CA LYS A 19 -5.10 -4.50 19.52
C LYS A 19 -6.41 -3.88 20.01
N LYS A 20 -6.33 -2.77 20.75
CA LYS A 20 -7.50 -2.02 21.22
C LYS A 20 -8.32 -1.48 20.04
N ALA A 21 -7.66 -0.85 19.06
CA ALA A 21 -8.34 -0.35 17.86
C ALA A 21 -9.02 -1.48 17.06
N CYS A 22 -8.38 -2.65 16.91
CA CYS A 22 -9.02 -3.80 16.27
C CYS A 22 -10.29 -4.24 17.01
N ALA A 23 -10.27 -4.29 18.34
CA ALA A 23 -11.43 -4.66 19.14
C ALA A 23 -12.58 -3.64 18.99
N GLU A 24 -12.27 -2.34 18.99
CA GLU A 24 -13.25 -1.26 18.77
C GLU A 24 -13.91 -1.34 17.38
N LEU A 25 -13.13 -1.73 16.36
CA LEU A 25 -13.63 -1.94 15.00
C LEU A 25 -14.29 -3.32 14.78
N GLY A 26 -14.42 -4.14 15.82
CA GLY A 26 -14.98 -5.50 15.72
C GLY A 26 -14.11 -6.46 14.87
N ALA A 27 -12.83 -6.13 14.66
CA ALA A 27 -11.90 -6.90 13.87
C ALA A 27 -11.13 -7.91 14.74
N GLN A 28 -11.06 -9.16 14.28
CA GLN A 28 -10.22 -10.18 14.92
C GLN A 28 -8.78 -10.06 14.43
N TYR A 29 -7.84 -9.94 15.37
CA TYR A 29 -6.42 -9.97 15.09
C TYR A 29 -5.89 -11.41 15.15
N ARG A 30 -5.24 -11.88 14.08
CA ARG A 30 -4.65 -13.24 13.98
C ARG A 30 -3.18 -13.17 13.58
N HIS A 31 -2.32 -13.88 14.32
CA HIS A 31 -0.93 -14.06 13.94
C HIS A 31 -0.82 -15.19 12.90
N VAL A 32 -0.10 -14.93 11.80
CA VAL A 32 0.29 -15.98 10.85
C VAL A 32 1.47 -16.73 11.46
N ARG A 33 1.47 -18.07 11.39
CA ARG A 33 2.60 -18.85 11.90
C ARG A 33 3.86 -18.52 11.08
N PRO A 34 5.03 -18.37 11.72
CA PRO A 34 6.28 -18.23 11.00
C PRO A 34 6.44 -19.36 9.96
N TYR A 35 7.00 -19.03 8.80
CA TYR A 35 7.29 -20.00 7.72
C TYR A 35 6.07 -20.60 6.99
N THR A 36 4.84 -20.12 7.23
CA THR A 36 3.64 -20.50 6.45
C THR A 36 2.91 -19.28 5.88
N PRO A 37 3.52 -18.53 4.94
CA PRO A 37 3.00 -17.25 4.47
C PRO A 37 2.01 -17.45 3.32
N GLN A 38 0.92 -18.20 3.52
CA GLN A 38 -0.10 -18.33 2.47
C GLN A 38 -0.95 -17.06 2.34
N THR A 39 -1.14 -16.33 3.44
CA THR A 39 -2.08 -15.19 3.51
C THR A 39 -1.45 -13.83 3.24
N ASN A 40 -0.12 -13.72 3.29
CA ASN A 40 0.58 -12.43 3.26
C ASN A 40 1.14 -12.06 1.87
N GLY A 41 1.10 -12.98 0.91
CA GLY A 41 1.72 -12.80 -0.40
C GLY A 41 1.20 -11.61 -1.21
N MET A 42 -0.03 -11.14 -0.98
CA MET A 42 -0.54 -9.93 -1.63
C MET A 42 0.08 -8.65 -1.07
N VAL A 43 0.26 -8.58 0.24
CA VAL A 43 0.91 -7.45 0.91
C VAL A 43 2.38 -7.39 0.52
N GLU A 44 3.04 -8.55 0.51
CA GLU A 44 4.44 -8.67 0.09
C GLU A 44 4.64 -8.25 -1.38
N ARG A 45 3.75 -8.67 -2.29
CA ARG A 45 3.77 -8.22 -3.69
C ARG A 45 3.53 -6.73 -3.84
N PHE A 46 2.60 -6.16 -3.07
CA PHE A 46 2.35 -4.72 -3.08
C PHE A 46 3.59 -3.95 -2.63
N HIS A 47 4.20 -4.35 -1.50
CA HIS A 47 5.43 -3.75 -1.00
C HIS A 47 6.57 -3.87 -2.02
N GLY A 48 6.76 -5.04 -2.64
CA GLY A 48 7.78 -5.21 -3.68
C GLY A 48 7.57 -4.29 -4.89
N ARG A 49 6.32 -4.03 -5.30
CA ARG A 49 6.04 -3.06 -6.38
C ARG A 49 6.27 -1.62 -5.95
N VAL A 50 5.91 -1.25 -4.72
CA VAL A 50 6.24 0.08 -4.18
C VAL A 50 7.75 0.31 -4.15
N GLU A 51 8.52 -0.68 -3.69
CA GLU A 51 9.99 -0.62 -3.67
C GLU A 51 10.56 -0.45 -5.08
N SER A 52 10.05 -1.21 -6.06
CA SER A 52 10.55 -1.15 -7.45
C SER A 52 10.10 0.09 -8.23
N GLU A 53 8.91 0.63 -7.98
CA GLU A 53 8.30 1.66 -8.83
C GLU A 53 8.31 3.06 -8.19
N VAL A 54 8.29 3.17 -6.86
CA VAL A 54 8.22 4.45 -6.14
C VAL A 54 9.56 4.83 -5.54
N LEU A 55 10.26 3.90 -4.90
CA LEU A 55 11.53 4.20 -4.22
C LEU A 55 12.73 4.32 -5.17
N GLY A 56 12.56 3.96 -6.45
CA GLY A 56 13.55 4.22 -7.50
C GLY A 56 13.59 5.67 -8.00
N ILE A 57 12.69 6.53 -7.50
CA ILE A 57 12.63 7.96 -7.83
C ILE A 57 13.35 8.74 -6.73
N THR A 58 14.29 9.62 -7.09
CA THR A 58 14.90 10.53 -6.12
C THR A 58 13.86 11.54 -5.64
N ILE A 59 13.37 11.35 -4.42
CA ILE A 59 12.33 12.18 -3.82
C ILE A 59 12.94 13.04 -2.72
N TYR A 60 12.86 14.36 -2.87
CA TYR A 60 13.48 15.32 -1.96
C TYR A 60 12.58 15.70 -0.77
N PHE A 61 11.25 15.62 -0.94
CA PHE A 61 10.31 16.06 0.09
C PHE A 61 9.36 14.94 0.51
N HIS A 62 9.12 14.83 1.82
CA HIS A 62 8.18 13.86 2.40
C HIS A 62 6.78 13.95 1.78
N ARG A 63 6.28 15.18 1.55
CA ARG A 63 4.96 15.40 0.93
C ARG A 63 4.86 14.78 -0.47
N ASP A 64 5.97 14.78 -1.21
CA ASP A 64 6.01 14.26 -2.58
C ASP A 64 6.02 12.73 -2.55
N LEU A 65 6.71 12.13 -1.57
CA LEU A 65 6.64 10.68 -1.31
C LEU A 65 5.21 10.25 -0.95
N GLU A 66 4.54 10.98 -0.03
CA GLU A 66 3.15 10.66 0.33
C GLU A 66 2.23 10.72 -0.89
N GLN A 67 2.36 11.77 -1.72
CA GLN A 67 1.54 11.94 -2.91
C GLN A 67 1.82 10.88 -3.97
N LEU A 68 3.09 10.46 -4.14
CA LEU A 68 3.48 9.35 -5.01
C LEU A 68 2.89 8.02 -4.53
N LEU A 69 2.95 7.73 -3.24
CA LEU A 69 2.36 6.52 -2.66
C LEU A 69 0.83 6.49 -2.83
N ARG A 70 0.16 7.63 -2.66
CA ARG A 70 -1.29 7.75 -2.95
C ARG A 70 -1.58 7.48 -4.42
N GLY A 71 -0.86 8.12 -5.33
CA GLY A 71 -1.06 7.92 -6.77
C GLY A 71 -0.75 6.49 -7.23
N PHE A 72 0.29 5.87 -6.68
CA PHE A 72 0.61 4.46 -6.93
C PHE A 72 -0.52 3.54 -6.42
N SER A 73 -1.01 3.76 -5.21
CA SER A 73 -2.12 2.98 -4.64
C SER A 73 -3.39 3.09 -5.51
N ALA A 74 -3.74 4.30 -5.93
CA ALA A 74 -4.88 4.54 -6.82
C ALA A 74 -4.72 3.82 -8.17
N ALA A 75 -3.54 3.91 -8.78
CA ALA A 75 -3.24 3.22 -10.05
C ALA A 75 -3.28 1.70 -9.90
N TYR A 76 -2.61 1.16 -8.89
CA TYR A 76 -2.59 -0.28 -8.60
C TYR A 76 -4.00 -0.85 -8.43
N ASN A 77 -4.85 -0.13 -7.68
CA ASN A 77 -6.23 -0.55 -7.40
C ASN A 77 -7.18 -0.37 -8.59
N ALA A 78 -6.86 0.51 -9.54
CA ALA A 78 -7.59 0.72 -10.78
C ALA A 78 -7.13 -0.18 -11.94
N CYS A 79 -5.93 -0.77 -11.85
CA CYS A 79 -5.41 -1.64 -12.90
C CYS A 79 -5.87 -3.10 -12.75
N TYR A 80 -6.09 -3.76 -13.89
CA TYR A 80 -6.42 -5.18 -13.95
C TYR A 80 -5.27 -6.04 -13.41
N GLN A 81 -5.61 -7.06 -12.62
CA GLN A 81 -4.64 -8.02 -12.08
C GLN A 81 -4.98 -9.43 -12.57
N TRP A 82 -3.99 -10.12 -13.14
CA TRP A 82 -4.17 -11.47 -13.68
C TRP A 82 -4.69 -12.46 -12.63
N ILE A 83 -4.18 -12.36 -11.40
CA ILE A 83 -4.55 -13.21 -10.27
C ILE A 83 -5.99 -12.97 -9.80
N LEU A 84 -6.56 -11.82 -10.14
CA LEU A 84 -7.97 -11.49 -9.93
C LEU A 84 -8.83 -11.83 -11.15
N GLN A 85 -8.32 -12.70 -12.04
CA GLN A 85 -9.00 -13.14 -13.27
C GLN A 85 -9.35 -11.96 -14.18
N GLY A 86 -8.42 -11.01 -14.33
CA GLY A 86 -8.62 -9.85 -15.17
C GLY A 86 -9.57 -8.80 -14.59
N ARG A 87 -9.81 -8.83 -13.26
CA ARG A 87 -10.51 -7.76 -12.53
C ARG A 87 -9.54 -6.82 -11.84
N THR A 88 -9.99 -5.61 -11.55
CA THR A 88 -9.24 -4.66 -10.74
C THR A 88 -9.50 -4.91 -9.25
N PRO A 89 -8.55 -4.60 -8.35
CA PRO A 89 -8.79 -4.67 -6.91
C PRO A 89 -10.03 -3.87 -6.48
N ASN A 90 -10.24 -2.67 -7.04
CA ASN A 90 -11.42 -1.86 -6.75
C ASN A 90 -12.74 -2.56 -7.12
N GLN A 91 -12.78 -3.25 -8.27
CA GLN A 91 -13.96 -4.03 -8.67
C GLN A 91 -14.26 -5.14 -7.68
N VAL A 92 -13.25 -5.93 -7.30
CA VAL A 92 -13.40 -7.04 -6.35
C VAL A 92 -13.88 -6.54 -4.98
N VAL A 93 -13.35 -5.40 -4.51
CA VAL A 93 -13.80 -4.78 -3.25
C VAL A 93 -15.24 -4.28 -3.37
N ALA A 94 -15.58 -3.57 -4.44
CA ALA A 94 -16.93 -3.06 -4.66
C ALA A 94 -17.99 -4.18 -4.71
N GLU A 95 -17.72 -5.25 -5.46
CA GLU A 95 -18.55 -6.46 -5.51
C GLU A 95 -18.75 -7.04 -4.10
N ARG A 96 -17.64 -7.22 -3.35
CA ARG A 96 -17.68 -7.80 -2.01
C ARG A 96 -18.47 -6.93 -1.02
N LEU A 97 -18.33 -5.61 -1.09
CA LEU A 97 -19.09 -4.65 -0.27
C LEU A 97 -20.56 -4.57 -0.66
N ALA A 98 -20.92 -4.84 -1.92
CA ALA A 98 -22.31 -4.97 -2.34
C ALA A 98 -22.95 -6.23 -1.75
N THR A 99 -22.24 -7.37 -1.77
CA THR A 99 -22.73 -8.64 -1.20
C THR A 99 -22.76 -8.64 0.33
N LYS A 100 -21.76 -8.02 0.98
CA LYS A 100 -21.63 -8.02 2.45
C LYS A 100 -21.81 -6.63 3.02
N ARG A 101 -23.06 -6.16 3.08
CA ARG A 101 -23.45 -4.85 3.64
C ARG A 101 -22.87 -4.55 5.03
N LYS A 102 -22.67 -5.56 5.88
CA LYS A 102 -22.06 -5.42 7.22
C LYS A 102 -20.59 -4.96 7.21
N LEU A 103 -19.92 -4.99 6.05
CA LEU A 103 -18.53 -4.57 5.88
C LEU A 103 -18.40 -3.15 5.28
N ARG A 104 -19.52 -2.48 4.98
CA ARG A 104 -19.49 -1.12 4.47
C ARG A 104 -19.24 -0.16 5.63
N ASP A 105 -18.01 0.29 5.76
CA ASP A 105 -17.70 1.41 6.65
C ASP A 105 -18.22 2.72 6.04
N ALA A 106 -18.74 3.61 6.89
CA ALA A 106 -19.24 4.92 6.48
C ALA A 106 -18.11 5.91 6.14
N ASN A 107 -16.85 5.56 6.45
CA ASN A 107 -15.72 6.46 6.35
C ASN A 107 -14.77 6.05 5.21
N SER A 108 -15.17 6.35 3.97
CA SER A 108 -14.32 6.23 2.77
C SER A 108 -13.30 7.37 2.63
N ALA A 109 -13.24 8.27 3.61
CA ALA A 109 -12.37 9.43 3.59
C ALA A 109 -10.90 8.99 3.61
N GLY A 110 -10.20 9.18 2.48
CA GLY A 110 -8.78 8.86 2.34
C GLY A 110 -8.44 7.81 1.31
N GLN A 111 -9.41 7.23 0.59
CA GLN A 111 -9.11 6.34 -0.52
C GLN A 111 -8.51 7.13 -1.69
N ALA A 112 -7.31 6.72 -2.11
CA ALA A 112 -6.61 7.41 -3.19
C ALA A 112 -7.37 7.26 -4.51
N ASP A 113 -7.40 8.34 -5.30
CA ASP A 113 -8.26 8.45 -6.47
C ASP A 113 -7.52 8.87 -7.75
N ALA A 114 -8.27 9.16 -8.82
CA ALA A 114 -7.71 9.57 -10.10
C ALA A 114 -6.92 10.89 -10.02
N GLN A 115 -7.28 11.79 -9.10
CA GLN A 115 -6.54 13.04 -8.89
C GLN A 115 -5.18 12.75 -8.27
N ASP A 116 -5.09 11.77 -7.36
CA ASP A 116 -3.81 11.34 -6.80
C ASP A 116 -2.87 10.77 -7.86
N ILE A 117 -3.40 10.02 -8.84
CA ILE A 117 -2.63 9.55 -10.00
C ILE A 117 -2.08 10.73 -10.79
N ALA A 118 -2.92 11.75 -11.06
CA ALA A 118 -2.51 12.94 -11.81
C ALA A 118 -1.40 13.72 -11.09
N LYS A 119 -1.55 13.96 -9.77
CA LYS A 119 -0.54 14.65 -8.94
C LYS A 119 0.77 13.86 -8.87
N ALA A 120 0.71 12.54 -8.69
CA ALA A 120 1.88 11.68 -8.71
C ALA A 120 2.63 11.78 -10.05
N ARG A 121 1.92 11.78 -11.19
CA ARG A 121 2.55 11.96 -12.50
C ARG A 121 3.29 13.29 -12.65
N LEU A 122 2.74 14.37 -12.08
CA LEU A 122 3.41 15.68 -12.08
C LEU A 122 4.72 15.65 -11.29
N ILE A 123 4.73 14.99 -10.12
CA ILE A 123 5.94 14.81 -9.31
C ILE A 123 6.99 14.03 -10.08
N VAL A 124 6.63 12.89 -10.69
CA VAL A 124 7.58 12.06 -11.47
C VAL A 124 8.17 12.83 -12.64
N LYS A 125 7.36 13.65 -13.33
CA LYS A 125 7.84 14.52 -14.42
C LYS A 125 8.84 15.55 -13.90
N GLY A 126 8.51 16.24 -12.80
CA GLY A 126 9.38 17.23 -12.17
C GLY A 126 10.71 16.65 -11.67
N THR A 127 10.71 15.43 -11.13
CA THR A 127 11.95 14.76 -10.69
C THR A 127 12.89 14.36 -11.82
N ARG A 128 12.39 14.25 -13.06
CA ARG A 128 13.23 13.90 -14.22
C ARG A 128 13.97 15.11 -14.78
N ASP A 129 13.43 16.32 -14.57
CA ASP A 129 13.98 17.60 -15.05
C ASP A 129 15.19 18.09 -14.23
N ILE A 130 15.38 17.58 -13.01
CA ILE A 130 16.44 18.01 -12.08
C ILE A 130 17.74 17.19 -12.20
N SER A 131 17.77 16.19 -13.09
CA SER A 131 18.88 15.23 -13.21
C SER A 131 19.86 15.51 -14.36
N GLN A 132 19.88 16.72 -14.93
CA GLN A 132 21.01 17.19 -15.75
C GLN A 132 21.58 18.49 -15.21
N PRO A 133 22.74 18.47 -14.55
CA PRO A 133 23.76 19.46 -14.79
C PRO A 133 24.64 18.96 -15.93
N ASP A 134 24.69 19.72 -17.03
CA ASP A 134 25.75 19.58 -18.03
C ASP A 134 27.10 19.78 -17.34
N GLY A 135 28.00 18.82 -17.53
CA GLY A 135 29.38 18.84 -17.06
C GLY A 135 30.23 17.91 -17.91
#